data_AF-A0A932YQZ1-F1
#
_entry.id   AF-A0A932YQZ1-F1
#
_cell.length_a   1.000
_cell.length_b   1.000
_cell.length_c   1.000
_cell.angle_alpha   90.00
_cell.angle_beta   90.00
_cell.angle_gamma   90.00
#
_symmetry.space_group_name_H-M   'P 1'
#
loop_
_entity.id
_entity.type
_entity.pdbx_description
1 polymer ?
#
loop_
_entity_poly.entity_id
_entity_poly.type
_entity_poly.pdbx_seq_one_letter_code
_entity_poly.pdbx_strand_id
1 'polypeptide(L)' 'MKAVKKWRKEGLEVYFTINTGQNIHLICQQKDAEKIASLVKEIPEVKEVIINTPSKGTHIVSGHLF' A
#
# COMPACT_ATOMS: atom_id res chain seq x y z
N MET A 1 0.23 10.67 -6.34
CA MET A 1 0.90 11.58 -5.38
C MET A 1 0.03 12.73 -4.86
N LYS A 2 -0.61 13.53 -5.74
CA LYS A 2 -1.45 14.66 -5.31
C LYS A 2 -2.58 14.24 -4.35
N ALA A 3 -3.22 13.10 -4.62
CA ALA A 3 -4.24 12.50 -3.76
C ALA A 3 -3.74 12.25 -2.33
N VAL A 4 -2.59 11.58 -2.16
CA VAL A 4 -1.98 11.33 -0.85
C VAL A 4 -1.71 12.62 -0.08
N LYS A 5 -1.19 13.67 -0.76
CA LYS A 5 -0.98 14.98 -0.14
C LYS A 5 -2.29 15.64 0.31
N LYS A 6 -3.37 15.48 -0.45
CA LYS A 6 -4.72 15.96 -0.10
C LYS A 6 -5.25 15.21 1.13
N TRP A 7 -5.25 13.88 1.10
CA TRP A 7 -5.75 13.04 2.19
C TRP A 7 -5.02 13.29 3.51
N ARG A 8 -3.71 13.53 3.48
CA ARG A 8 -2.96 13.94 4.68
C ARG A 8 -3.43 15.26 5.28
N LYS A 9 -3.80 16.25 4.46
CA LYS A 9 -4.38 17.51 4.95
C LYS A 9 -5.77 17.32 5.55
N GLU A 10 -6.49 16.29 5.12
CA GLU A 10 -7.81 15.91 5.61
C GLU A 10 -7.75 14.98 6.84
N GLY A 11 -6.55 14.70 7.37
CA GLY A 11 -6.34 13.91 8.59
C GLY A 11 -6.16 12.39 8.36
N LEU A 12 -6.06 11.94 7.10
CA LEU A 12 -5.75 10.54 6.81
C LEU A 12 -4.23 10.33 6.76
N GLU A 13 -3.69 9.59 7.71
CA GLU A 13 -2.25 9.33 7.85
C GLU A 13 -1.75 8.29 6.84
N VAL A 14 -1.54 8.74 5.61
CA VAL A 14 -1.00 7.93 4.51
C VAL A 14 0.19 8.63 3.85
N TYR A 15 1.24 7.87 3.59
CA TYR A 15 2.49 8.33 3.00
C TYR A 15 2.77 7.54 1.72
N PHE A 16 3.65 8.04 0.86
CA PHE A 16 4.03 7.34 -0.35
C PHE A 16 5.54 7.32 -0.55
N THR A 17 6.03 6.27 -1.20
CA THR A 17 7.37 6.19 -1.75
C THR A 17 7.32 5.63 -3.16
N ILE A 18 8.33 5.96 -3.97
CA ILE A 18 8.51 5.45 -5.32
C ILE A 18 9.90 4.82 -5.38
N ASN A 19 9.94 3.56 -5.77
CA ASN A 19 11.19 2.89 -6.13
C ASN A 19 11.24 2.76 -7.65
N THR A 20 12.32 3.24 -8.27
CA THR A 20 12.72 3.19 -9.69
C THR A 20 11.75 2.47 -10.66
N GLY A 21 10.54 3.00 -10.82
CA GLY A 21 9.44 2.34 -11.51
C GLY A 21 8.11 3.09 -11.36
N GLN A 22 7.07 2.62 -12.05
CA GLN A 22 5.74 3.27 -12.06
C GLN A 22 4.89 2.91 -10.83
N ASN A 23 5.28 1.89 -10.09
CA ASN A 23 4.56 1.44 -8.91
C ASN A 23 4.78 2.38 -7.73
N ILE A 24 3.70 2.71 -7.05
CA ILE A 24 3.69 3.59 -5.87
C ILE A 24 3.39 2.73 -4.66
N HIS A 25 4.27 2.78 -3.66
CA HIS A 25 4.01 2.17 -2.36
C HIS A 25 3.32 3.19 -1.47
N LEU A 26 2.20 2.81 -0.87
CA LEU A 26 1.53 3.58 0.16
C LEU A 26 1.79 2.95 1.53
N ILE A 27 2.12 3.78 2.52
CA ILE A 27 2.37 3.37 3.89
C ILE A 27 1.32 4.03 4.78
N CYS A 28 0.62 3.24 5.59
CA CYS A 28 -0.47 3.69 6.45
C CYS A 28 -0.60 2.78 7.68
N GLN A 29 -1.44 3.18 8.65
CA GLN A 29 -1.83 2.30 9.74
C GLN A 29 -2.79 1.21 9.25
N GLN A 30 -2.74 0.01 9.85
CA GLN A 30 -3.59 -1.13 9.47
C GLN A 30 -5.09 -0.78 9.44
N LYS A 31 -5.56 0.03 10.39
CA LYS A 31 -6.96 0.46 10.50
C LYS A 31 -7.47 1.23 9.27
N ASP A 32 -6.57 1.84 8.51
CA ASP A 32 -6.88 2.68 7.36
C ASP A 32 -6.64 1.97 6.02
N ALA A 33 -6.07 0.76 6.02
CA ALA A 33 -5.62 0.07 4.81
C ALA A 33 -6.75 -0.16 3.79
N GLU A 34 -7.90 -0.70 4.23
CA GLU A 34 -9.06 -0.94 3.35
C GLU A 34 -9.65 0.35 2.79
N LYS A 35 -9.78 1.39 3.64
CA LYS A 35 -10.27 2.71 3.23
C LYS A 35 -9.38 3.30 2.14
N ILE A 36 -8.06 3.24 2.32
CA ILE A 36 -7.09 3.73 1.34
C ILE A 36 -7.15 2.90 0.07
N ALA A 37 -7.25 1.57 0.17
CA ALA A 37 -7.37 0.69 -1.00
C ALA A 37 -8.62 1.04 -1.84
N SER A 38 -9.78 1.27 -1.21
CA SER A 38 -10.98 1.75 -1.92
C SER A 38 -10.74 3.09 -2.61
N LEU A 39 -10.19 4.09 -1.90
CA LEU A 39 -9.92 5.41 -2.48
C LEU A 39 -8.95 5.37 -3.67
N VAL A 40 -7.97 4.46 -3.64
CA VAL A 40 -6.96 4.29 -4.69
C VAL A 40 -7.55 3.57 -5.90
N LYS A 41 -8.47 2.62 -5.71
CA LYS A 41 -9.18 1.93 -6.81
C LYS A 41 -10.04 2.87 -7.66
N GLU A 42 -10.48 4.00 -7.11
CA GLU A 42 -11.21 5.04 -7.86
C GLU A 42 -10.31 5.83 -8.83
N ILE A 43 -8.98 5.64 -8.80
CA ILE A 43 -8.04 6.31 -9.69
C ILE A 43 -7.91 5.47 -10.98
N PRO A 44 -8.33 5.98 -12.15
CA PRO A 44 -8.41 5.20 -13.39
C PRO A 44 -7.07 4.56 -13.84
N GLU A 45 -5.95 5.19 -13.51
CA GLU A 45 -4.61 4.72 -13.87
C GLU A 45 -4.11 3.57 -12.98
N VAL A 46 -4.79 3.28 -11.88
CA VAL A 46 -4.44 2.17 -10.99
C VAL A 46 -4.99 0.87 -11.56
N LYS A 47 -4.08 -0.05 -11.91
CA LYS A 47 -4.42 -1.37 -12.44
C LYS A 47 -4.73 -2.39 -11.35
N GLU A 48 -3.99 -2.31 -10.24
CA GLU A 48 -4.04 -3.30 -9.17
C GLU A 48 -3.66 -2.65 -7.84
N VAL A 49 -4.25 -3.14 -6.75
CA VAL A 49 -3.88 -2.76 -5.38
C VAL A 49 -3.53 -4.02 -4.61
N ILE A 50 -2.28 -4.11 -4.14
CA ILE A 50 -1.81 -5.19 -3.28
C ILE A 50 -1.72 -4.66 -1.85
N ILE A 51 -2.51 -5.25 -0.95
CA ILE A 51 -2.41 -4.97 0.49
C ILE A 51 -1.30 -5.85 1.05
N ASN A 52 -0.28 -5.22 1.61
CA ASN A 52 0.83 -5.89 2.27
C ASN A 52 1.03 -5.32 3.68
N THR A 53 1.57 -6.14 4.57
CA THR A 53 1.82 -5.80 5.98
C THR A 53 3.27 -6.10 6.35
N PRO A 54 3.81 -5.47 7.42
CA PRO A 54 5.08 -5.88 7.97
C PRO A 54 5.06 -7.38 8.28
N SER A 55 6.08 -8.10 7.80
CA SER A 55 6.16 -9.55 7.94
C SER A 55 7.54 -9.97 8.43
N LYS A 56 7.65 -11.24 8.82
CA LYS A 56 8.94 -11.85 9.13
C LYS A 56 9.86 -11.83 7.90
N GLY A 57 11.15 -11.72 8.15
CA GLY A 57 12.17 -11.90 7.12
C GLY A 57 12.26 -13.35 6.63
N THR A 58 13.33 -13.64 5.90
CA THR A 58 13.65 -14.99 5.43
C THR A 58 13.66 -15.99 6.59
N HIS A 59 13.03 -17.15 6.40
CA HIS A 59 12.92 -18.20 7.40
C HIS A 59 12.90 -19.58 6.73
N ILE A 60 13.32 -20.61 7.47
CA ILE A 60 13.30 -22.00 7.00
C ILE A 60 11.86 -22.52 7.07
N VAL A 61 11.44 -23.24 6.03
CA VAL A 61 10.15 -23.94 5.98
C VAL A 61 10.38 -25.45 6.09
N SER A 62 9.56 -26.14 6.88
CA SER A 62 9.67 -27.60 7.10
C SER A 62 8.92 -28.43 6.05
N GLY A 63 8.03 -27.81 5.28
CA GLY A 63 7.37 -28.42 4.13
C GLY A 63 8.04 -28.01 2.83
N HIS A 64 8.21 -28.95 1.90
CA HIS A 64 8.54 -28.63 0.52
C HIS A 64 7.32 -27.97 -0.14
N LEU A 65 7.53 -26.99 -1.03
CA LEU A 65 6.42 -26.39 -1.75
C LEU A 65 5.71 -27.52 -2.53
N PHE A 66 4.40 -27.67 -2.28
CA PHE A 66 3.48 -28.73 -2.74
C PHE A 66 3.52 -30.04 -1.93
#